data_AF-A0A512N416-F1
#
_entry.id   AF-A0A512N416-F1
#
_cell.length_a   1.000
_cell.length_b   1.000
_cell.length_c   1.000
_cell.angle_alpha   90.00
_cell.angle_beta   90.00
_cell.angle_gamma   90.00
#
_symmetry.space_group_name_H-M   'P 1'
#
loop_
_entity.id
_entity.type
_entity.pdbx_description
1 polymer ?
#
loop_
_entity_poly.entity_id
_entity_poly.type
_entity_poly.pdbx_seq_one_letter_code
_entity_poly.pdbx_strand_id
1 'polypeptide(L)'
;MERDAAGPGQSTSRPPLPILTTLRFFAAAEVVAFHVAQTKPAWSSPVGILSGLMSGGYSAVVFFFVLSGFILAYVHTGENGRAGCNVSATRFWRLRFARIAPAYYLGLLLALPIVTQVVAQSHWSDWKIAVGLASVVVFLQAGGRPM
;
A
#
# COMPACT_ATOMS: atom_id res chain seq x y z
N MET A 1 9.21 -35.85 43.77
CA MET A 1 8.40 -34.73 44.30
C MET A 1 9.39 -33.60 44.51
N GLU A 2 9.40 -32.44 43.84
CA GLU A 2 8.54 -31.72 42.88
C GLU A 2 9.21 -31.66 41.49
N ARG A 3 8.57 -31.86 40.32
CA ARG A 3 7.57 -31.04 39.60
C ARG A 3 7.93 -29.56 39.38
N ASP A 4 8.35 -29.31 38.15
CA ASP A 4 7.88 -28.26 37.23
C ASP A 4 7.96 -26.78 37.67
N ALA A 5 8.84 -26.03 37.02
CA ALA A 5 8.45 -24.81 36.31
C ALA A 5 9.59 -24.34 35.39
N ALA A 6 9.67 -24.93 34.20
CA ALA A 6 10.18 -24.18 33.06
C ALA A 6 9.31 -22.91 32.95
N GLY A 7 9.90 -21.75 33.25
CA GLY A 7 9.21 -20.46 33.13
C GLY A 7 8.60 -20.33 31.74
N PRO A 8 7.40 -19.71 31.63
CA PRO A 8 6.69 -19.62 30.35
C PRO A 8 7.64 -18.99 29.33
N GLY A 9 7.86 -19.70 28.22
CA GLY A 9 8.69 -19.24 27.12
C GLY A 9 8.23 -17.86 26.69
N GLN A 10 8.96 -16.83 27.11
CA GLN A 10 8.70 -15.46 26.74
C GLN A 10 8.98 -15.39 25.24
N SER A 11 7.93 -15.34 24.42
CA SER A 11 8.05 -14.98 23.02
C SER A 11 8.73 -13.61 22.97
N THR A 12 9.99 -13.57 22.55
CA THR A 12 10.80 -12.36 22.48
C THR A 12 10.34 -11.49 21.32
N SER A 13 9.11 -10.97 21.40
CA SER A 13 8.57 -10.03 20.42
C SER A 13 9.39 -8.74 20.50
N ARG A 14 9.93 -8.29 19.36
CA ARG A 14 10.73 -7.06 19.32
C ARG A 14 9.85 -5.85 19.66
N PRO A 15 10.40 -4.84 20.35
CA PRO A 15 9.64 -3.64 20.71
C PRO A 15 9.13 -2.93 19.45
N PRO A 16 7.90 -2.39 19.46
CA PRO A 16 7.38 -1.65 18.32
C PRO A 16 8.25 -0.43 17.99
N LEU A 17 8.31 -0.05 16.72
CA LEU A 17 9.05 1.12 16.23
C LEU A 17 8.05 2.27 15.92
N PRO A 18 7.68 3.09 16.91
CA PRO A 18 6.64 4.12 16.75
C PRO A 18 7.06 5.21 15.76
N ILE A 19 8.34 5.61 15.74
CA ILE A 19 8.87 6.62 14.80
C ILE A 19 8.62 6.21 13.35
N LEU A 20 8.91 4.95 12.99
CA LEU A 20 8.68 4.44 11.63
C LEU A 20 7.18 4.32 11.30
N THR A 21 6.33 4.22 12.31
CA THR A 21 4.88 4.22 12.15
C THR A 21 4.36 5.62 11.86
N THR A 22 4.89 6.63 12.56
CA THR A 22 4.62 8.05 12.30
C THR A 22 5.16 8.49 10.93
N LEU A 23 6.37 8.10 10.54
CA LEU A 23 6.93 8.40 9.21
C LEU A 23 6.07 7.82 8.08
N ARG A 24 5.50 6.63 8.30
CA ARG A 24 4.59 6.01 7.34
C ARG A 24 3.28 6.81 7.21
N PHE A 25 2.77 7.38 8.31
CA PHE A 25 1.59 8.25 8.26
C PHE A 25 1.87 9.50 7.42
N PHE A 26 3.01 10.17 7.62
CA PHE A 26 3.40 11.33 6.82
C PHE A 26 3.56 10.99 5.33
N ALA A 27 4.19 9.85 5.02
CA ALA A 27 4.30 9.37 3.64
C ALA A 27 2.94 9.14 2.99
N ALA A 28 1.99 8.52 3.70
CA ALA A 28 0.63 8.34 3.19
C ALA A 28 -0.11 9.67 3.00
N ALA A 29 0.06 10.62 3.92
CA ALA A 29 -0.54 11.95 3.83
C ALA A 29 -0.02 12.74 2.62
N GLU A 30 1.29 12.65 2.33
CA GLU A 30 1.90 13.25 1.13
C GLU A 30 1.30 12.67 -0.15
N VAL A 31 1.10 11.35 -0.24
CA VAL A 31 0.45 10.70 -1.40
C VAL A 31 -0.96 11.20 -1.63
N VAL A 32 -1.75 11.36 -0.55
CA VAL A 32 -3.11 11.90 -0.63
C VAL A 32 -3.06 13.35 -1.10
N ALA A 33 -2.19 14.16 -0.51
CA ALA A 33 -2.10 15.57 -0.85
C ALA A 33 -1.63 15.80 -2.30
N PHE A 34 -0.70 14.99 -2.80
CA PHE A 34 -0.30 14.96 -4.21
C PHE A 34 -1.49 14.72 -5.15
N HIS A 35 -2.35 13.73 -4.86
CA HIS A 35 -3.53 13.46 -5.69
C HIS A 35 -4.60 14.57 -5.58
N VAL A 36 -4.78 15.14 -4.39
CA VAL A 36 -5.69 16.30 -4.21
C VAL A 36 -5.20 17.50 -5.01
N ALA A 37 -3.89 17.81 -4.96
CA ALA A 37 -3.29 18.91 -5.72
C ALA A 37 -3.43 18.74 -7.24
N GLN A 38 -3.40 17.50 -7.76
CA GLN A 38 -3.65 17.23 -9.17
C GLN A 38 -5.10 17.44 -9.61
N THR A 39 -6.06 17.20 -8.72
CA THR A 39 -7.50 17.32 -9.05
C THR A 39 -8.05 18.73 -8.86
N LYS A 40 -7.32 19.61 -8.16
CA LYS A 40 -7.73 20.99 -7.88
C LYS A 40 -6.71 21.98 -8.45
N PRO A 41 -7.00 22.66 -9.58
CA PRO A 41 -6.09 23.64 -10.18
C PRO A 41 -5.73 24.82 -9.26
N ALA A 42 -6.59 25.15 -8.29
CA ALA A 42 -6.29 26.18 -7.30
C ALA A 42 -5.19 25.77 -6.30
N TRP A 43 -4.89 24.46 -6.20
CA TRP A 43 -3.94 23.87 -5.25
C TRP A 43 -2.69 23.34 -5.96
N SER A 44 -2.63 23.44 -7.30
CA SER A 44 -1.52 22.96 -8.12
C SER A 44 -0.29 23.89 -8.14
N SER A 45 -0.37 25.06 -7.48
CA SER A 45 0.77 25.96 -7.29
C SER A 45 1.08 26.21 -5.80
N PRO A 46 1.57 25.19 -5.06
CA PRO A 46 2.11 25.40 -3.72
C PRO A 46 3.44 26.18 -3.82
N VAL A 47 3.64 27.17 -2.94
CA VAL A 47 4.87 27.97 -2.88
C VAL A 47 5.91 27.34 -1.93
N GLY A 48 7.19 27.44 -2.29
CA GLY A 48 8.32 27.03 -1.44
C GLY A 48 8.47 25.51 -1.23
N ILE A 49 8.87 25.09 -0.02
CA ILE A 49 9.12 23.68 0.33
C ILE A 49 7.90 22.78 0.06
N LEU A 50 6.69 23.34 0.18
CA LEU A 50 5.45 22.63 -0.07
C LEU A 50 5.30 22.19 -1.54
N SER A 51 5.94 22.90 -2.49
CA SER A 51 5.98 22.51 -3.90
C SER A 51 6.72 21.19 -4.13
N GLY A 52 7.82 20.97 -3.40
CA GLY A 52 8.59 19.72 -3.48
C GLY A 52 7.83 18.53 -2.90
N LEU A 53 7.16 18.72 -1.76
CA LEU A 53 6.31 17.69 -1.13
C LEU A 53 5.09 17.34 -2.00
N MET A 54 4.46 18.34 -2.62
CA MET A 54 3.27 18.13 -3.44
C MET A 54 3.58 17.65 -4.87
N SER A 55 4.86 17.59 -5.26
CA SER A 55 5.32 17.03 -6.55
C SER A 55 5.97 15.65 -6.41
N GLY A 56 6.36 15.26 -5.20
CA GLY A 56 7.08 14.02 -4.86
C GLY A 56 6.24 12.75 -4.69
N GLY A 57 4.99 12.71 -5.19
CA GLY A 57 4.04 11.61 -4.89
C GLY A 57 4.59 10.20 -5.16
N TYR A 58 5.41 10.02 -6.20
CA TYR A 58 6.08 8.74 -6.47
C TYR A 58 7.03 8.32 -5.36
N SER A 59 7.90 9.23 -4.90
CA SER A 59 8.87 8.99 -3.83
C SER A 59 8.17 8.64 -2.51
N ALA A 60 7.08 9.32 -2.19
CA ALA A 60 6.27 9.06 -1.01
C ALA A 60 5.68 7.64 -0.99
N VAL A 61 5.17 7.17 -2.14
CA VAL A 61 4.66 5.79 -2.30
C VAL A 61 5.78 4.76 -2.08
N VAL A 62 6.93 4.94 -2.72
CA VAL A 62 8.08 4.04 -2.58
C VAL A 62 8.52 3.96 -1.12
N PHE A 63 8.67 5.11 -0.46
CA PHE A 63 9.06 5.20 0.95
C PHE A 63 8.06 4.50 1.89
N PHE A 64 6.75 4.73 1.68
CA PHE A 64 5.69 4.07 2.45
C PHE A 64 5.78 2.53 2.35
N PHE A 65 6.01 1.99 1.14
CA PHE A 65 6.10 0.55 0.93
C PHE A 65 7.35 -0.06 1.55
N VAL A 66 8.51 0.59 1.42
CA VAL A 66 9.77 0.15 2.03
C VAL A 66 9.65 0.10 3.55
N LEU A 67 9.15 1.18 4.19
CA LEU A 67 8.92 1.19 5.64
C LEU A 67 7.93 0.11 6.08
N SER A 68 6.87 -0.12 5.31
CA SER A 68 5.86 -1.15 5.59
C SER A 68 6.45 -2.56 5.58
N GLY A 69 7.29 -2.87 4.58
CA GLY A 69 8.02 -4.13 4.50
C GLY A 69 9.03 -4.29 5.64
N PHE A 70 9.78 -3.22 5.93
CA PHE A 70 10.77 -3.22 7.01
C PHE A 70 10.17 -3.52 8.38
N ILE A 71 9.10 -2.82 8.80
CA ILE A 71 8.46 -3.08 10.11
C ILE A 71 7.95 -4.52 10.19
N LEU A 72 7.39 -5.04 9.10
CA LEU A 72 6.86 -6.39 9.09
C LEU A 72 7.98 -7.42 9.29
N ALA A 73 9.09 -7.26 8.57
CA ALA A 73 10.27 -8.10 8.76
C ALA A 73 10.87 -7.95 10.17
N TYR A 74 10.97 -6.73 10.69
CA TYR A 74 11.56 -6.42 11.99
C TYR A 74 10.80 -7.06 13.17
N VAL A 75 9.48 -6.94 13.19
CA VAL A 75 8.63 -7.49 14.27
C VAL A 75 8.66 -9.03 14.26
N HIS A 76 8.66 -9.64 13.07
CA HIS A 76 8.55 -11.10 12.93
C HIS A 76 9.88 -11.86 13.03
N THR A 77 11.02 -11.19 12.93
CA THR A 77 12.34 -11.84 13.11
C THR A 77 12.69 -12.10 14.58
N GLY A 78 11.88 -11.64 15.55
CA GLY A 78 12.08 -11.90 16.98
C GLY A 78 11.23 -13.03 17.57
N GLU A 79 10.14 -13.42 16.91
CA GLU A 79 9.14 -14.34 17.51
C GLU A 79 9.66 -15.79 17.69
N ASN A 80 10.68 -16.21 16.94
CA ASN A 80 11.05 -17.63 16.86
C ASN A 80 12.40 -17.98 17.50
N GLY A 81 13.11 -17.03 18.15
CA GLY A 81 14.43 -17.27 18.78
C GLY A 81 15.54 -17.76 17.84
N ARG A 82 15.25 -17.97 16.56
CA ARG A 82 16.17 -18.43 15.53
C ARG A 82 16.78 -17.21 14.84
N ALA A 83 18.09 -17.21 14.70
CA ALA A 83 18.83 -16.28 13.84
C ALA A 83 18.43 -16.51 12.37
N GLY A 84 17.29 -15.97 11.96
CA GLY A 84 16.78 -16.11 10.60
C GLY A 84 15.37 -15.55 10.44
N CYS A 85 15.11 -14.96 9.27
CA CYS A 85 13.77 -14.50 8.87
C CYS A 85 12.90 -15.70 8.48
N ASN A 86 12.61 -16.60 9.42
CA ASN A 86 11.74 -17.75 9.18
C ASN A 86 10.28 -17.37 9.47
N VAL A 87 9.77 -16.41 8.69
CA VAL A 87 8.34 -16.09 8.64
C VAL A 87 7.75 -16.96 7.55
N SER A 88 6.74 -17.78 7.88
CA SER A 88 5.97 -18.49 6.84
C SER A 88 5.52 -17.49 5.78
N ALA A 89 5.89 -17.72 4.51
CA ALA A 89 5.55 -16.84 3.40
C ALA A 89 4.03 -16.55 3.38
N THR A 90 3.22 -17.56 3.67
CA THR A 90 1.76 -17.43 3.79
C THR A 90 1.34 -16.46 4.90
N ARG A 91 1.97 -16.53 6.08
CA ARG A 91 1.69 -15.59 7.19
C ARG A 91 2.13 -14.17 6.83
N PHE A 92 3.28 -14.01 6.19
CA PHE A 92 3.78 -12.71 5.73
C PHE A 92 2.81 -12.05 4.74
N TRP A 93 2.39 -12.78 3.70
CA TRP A 93 1.44 -12.25 2.71
C TRP A 93 0.09 -11.95 3.33
N ARG A 94 -0.44 -12.81 4.22
CA ARG A 94 -1.72 -12.56 4.90
C ARG A 94 -1.70 -11.28 5.73
N LEU A 95 -0.62 -11.03 6.48
CA LEU A 95 -0.46 -9.79 7.25
C LEU A 95 -0.29 -8.57 6.35
N ARG A 96 0.41 -8.72 5.22
CA ARG A 96 0.55 -7.67 4.21
C ARG A 96 -0.81 -7.30 3.59
N PHE A 97 -1.62 -8.30 3.24
CA PHE A 97 -2.98 -8.09 2.73
C PHE A 97 -3.89 -7.43 3.76
N ALA A 98 -3.92 -7.94 5.00
CA ALA A 98 -4.74 -7.37 6.07
C ALA A 98 -4.39 -5.89 6.36
N ARG A 99 -3.13 -5.50 6.12
CA ARG A 99 -2.66 -4.13 6.29
C ARG A 99 -2.95 -3.21 5.10
N ILE A 100 -2.81 -3.71 3.87
CA ILE A 100 -2.98 -2.90 2.64
C ILE A 100 -4.45 -2.77 2.26
N ALA A 101 -5.24 -3.83 2.43
CA ALA A 101 -6.63 -3.88 1.98
C ALA A 101 -7.51 -2.73 2.54
N PRO A 102 -7.46 -2.38 3.85
CA PRO A 102 -8.29 -1.29 4.37
C PRO A 102 -7.98 0.06 3.70
N ALA A 103 -6.70 0.39 3.55
CA ALA A 103 -6.27 1.62 2.91
C ALA A 103 -6.60 1.63 1.41
N TYR A 104 -6.45 0.48 0.74
CA TYR A 104 -6.81 0.33 -0.68
C TYR A 104 -8.30 0.53 -0.91
N TYR A 105 -9.17 -0.16 -0.18
CA TYR A 105 -10.62 -0.05 -0.35
C TYR A 105 -11.14 1.32 0.07
N LEU A 106 -10.58 1.92 1.13
CA LEU A 106 -10.90 3.30 1.51
C LEU A 106 -10.48 4.27 0.40
N GLY A 107 -9.27 4.12 -0.14
CA GLY A 107 -8.81 4.93 -1.28
C GLY A 107 -9.71 4.78 -2.50
N LEU A 108 -10.14 3.55 -2.82
CA LEU A 108 -11.06 3.27 -3.91
C LEU A 108 -12.44 3.90 -3.68
N LEU A 109 -12.96 3.82 -2.46
CA LEU A 109 -14.23 4.45 -2.06
C LEU A 109 -14.16 5.98 -2.16
N LEU A 110 -13.06 6.58 -1.75
CA LEU A 110 -12.83 8.03 -1.85
C LEU A 110 -12.59 8.48 -3.30
N ALA A 111 -12.02 7.62 -4.14
CA ALA A 111 -11.81 7.89 -5.56
C ALA A 111 -13.08 7.71 -6.40
N LEU A 112 -14.07 6.95 -5.92
CA LEU A 112 -15.30 6.62 -6.64
C LEU A 112 -16.03 7.85 -7.23
N PRO A 113 -16.25 8.95 -6.47
CA PRO A 113 -16.87 10.17 -7.02
C PRO A 113 -16.03 10.84 -8.10
N ILE A 114 -14.70 10.80 -7.98
CA ILE A 114 -13.78 11.37 -8.96
C ILE A 114 -13.84 10.53 -10.25
N VAL A 115 -13.80 9.20 -10.12
CA VAL A 115 -13.89 8.28 -11.26
C VAL A 115 -15.23 8.43 -11.98
N THR A 116 -16.36 8.52 -11.26
CA THR A 116 -17.67 8.71 -11.90
C THR A 116 -17.79 10.07 -12.57
N GLN A 117 -17.26 11.14 -11.97
CA GLN A 117 -17.20 12.46 -12.60
C GLN A 117 -16.31 12.47 -13.85
N VAL A 118 -15.14 11.86 -13.78
CA VAL A 118 -14.22 11.75 -14.92
C VAL A 118 -14.86 10.97 -16.06
N VAL A 119 -15.54 9.84 -15.78
CA VAL A 119 -16.26 9.02 -16.76
C VAL A 119 -17.49 9.77 -17.33
N ALA A 120 -18.22 10.53 -16.50
CA ALA A 120 -19.40 11.28 -16.92
C ALA A 120 -19.07 12.51 -17.78
N GLN A 121 -17.94 13.19 -17.51
CA GLN A 121 -17.44 14.29 -18.35
C GLN A 121 -16.63 13.80 -19.55
N SER A 122 -16.38 12.50 -19.60
CA SER A 122 -15.64 11.84 -20.65
C SER A 122 -16.52 11.82 -21.91
N HIS A 123 -16.16 12.59 -22.94
CA HIS A 123 -16.71 12.44 -24.29
C HIS A 123 -16.19 11.16 -24.98
N TRP A 124 -15.93 10.10 -24.22
CA TRP A 124 -15.39 8.86 -24.77
C TRP A 124 -16.47 8.28 -25.65
N SER A 125 -16.34 8.50 -26.96
CA SER A 125 -17.17 7.88 -27.97
C SER A 125 -17.25 6.39 -27.69
N ASP A 126 -18.44 5.79 -27.82
CA ASP A 126 -18.73 4.39 -27.48
C ASP A 126 -17.66 3.39 -27.99
N TRP A 127 -17.01 3.71 -29.11
CA TRP A 127 -15.93 2.92 -29.70
C TRP A 127 -14.66 2.81 -28.82
N LYS A 128 -14.29 3.83 -28.01
CA LYS A 128 -13.11 3.76 -27.14
C LYS A 128 -13.35 2.85 -25.93
N ILE A 129 -14.58 2.83 -25.42
CA ILE A 129 -15.01 1.89 -24.37
C ILE A 129 -15.04 0.47 -24.95
N ALA A 130 -15.59 0.29 -26.15
CA ALA A 130 -15.59 -1.00 -26.84
C ALA A 130 -14.18 -1.52 -27.12
N VAL A 131 -13.25 -0.66 -27.56
CA VAL A 131 -11.84 -1.01 -27.76
C VAL A 131 -11.14 -1.33 -26.43
N GLY A 132 -11.46 -0.61 -25.35
CA GLY A 132 -10.97 -0.92 -23.99
C GLY A 132 -11.42 -2.30 -23.50
N LEU A 133 -12.71 -2.63 -23.65
CA LEU A 133 -13.25 -3.93 -23.29
C LEU A 133 -12.67 -5.05 -24.20
N ALA A 134 -12.56 -4.80 -25.50
CA ALA A 134 -11.98 -5.75 -26.44
C ALA A 134 -10.50 -6.02 -26.15
N SER A 135 -9.73 -5.00 -25.76
CA SER A 135 -8.32 -5.17 -25.40
C SER A 135 -8.14 -5.96 -24.10
N VAL A 136 -9.05 -5.84 -23.12
CA VAL A 136 -9.09 -6.73 -21.95
C VAL A 136 -9.36 -8.18 -22.35
N VAL A 137 -10.30 -8.43 -23.27
CA VAL A 137 -10.60 -9.78 -23.79
C VAL A 137 -9.40 -10.37 -24.54
N VAL A 138 -8.75 -9.59 -25.40
CA VAL A 138 -7.54 -10.01 -26.13
C VAL A 138 -6.39 -10.31 -25.17
N PHE A 139 -6.22 -9.51 -24.10
CA PHE A 139 -5.22 -9.77 -23.08
C PHE A 139 -5.48 -11.07 -22.30
N LEU A 140 -6.74 -11.36 -21.99
CA LEU A 140 -7.15 -12.61 -21.35
C LEU A 140 -6.97 -13.83 -22.28
N GLN A 141 -7.15 -13.64 -23.58
CA GLN A 141 -6.92 -14.69 -24.59
C GLN A 141 -5.43 -14.90 -24.88
N ALA A 142 -4.60 -13.88 -24.75
CA ALA A 142 -3.16 -13.97 -24.95
C ALA A 142 -2.42 -14.72 -23.82
N GLY A 143 -2.99 -14.75 -22.61
CA GLY A 143 -2.39 -15.45 -21.45
C GLY A 143 -2.64 -16.97 -21.39
N GLY A 144 -3.42 -17.53 -22.32
CA GLY A 144 -3.92 -18.91 -22.24
C GLY A 144 -3.35 -19.91 -23.24
N ARG A 145 -2.22 -19.64 -23.91
CA ARG A 145 -1.61 -20.63 -24.82
C ARG A 145 -0.62 -21.54 -24.07
N PRO A 146 -0.99 -22.78 -23.71
CA PRO A 146 -0.01 -23.76 -23.25
C PRO A 146 0.92 -24.14 -24.41
N MET A 147 2.22 -24.25 -24.12
CA MET A 147 3.22 -24.79 -25.04
C MET A 147 3.00 -26.28 -25.30
#